data_AF-A0A9N7L936-F1
#
_entry.id   AF-A0A9N7L936-F1
#
_cell.length_a   1.000
_cell.length_b   1.000
_cell.length_c   1.000
_cell.angle_alpha   90.00
_cell.angle_beta   90.00
_cell.angle_gamma   90.00
#
_symmetry.space_group_name_H-M   'P 1'
#
loop_
_entity.id
_entity.type
_entity.pdbx_description
1 polymer ?
#
loop_
_entity_poly.entity_id
_entity_poly.type
_entity_poly.pdbx_seq_one_letter_code
_entity_poly.pdbx_strand_id
1 'polypeptide(L)'
;MEKQAAAYHAELTALSPEMLERIYADLRNSKHQPLQSPSHRASRRTKTRSGNALADYAFWAKMALWTVTEAVALSLGSTVDIDAISPSPFFEAALLSSVAFVRLKELVTRAIQTGVIARAGKGIVPESYIAWARSHAVDFPAELANLVHQRGAGERDRMAAEKPIVPRERDTFLKLIGGMAAGGYGYDPQASRSSIVKEIHDDLARQGIALDLDTIRNKLKEASRLTADAL
;
A
#
# COMPACT_ATOMS: atom_id res chain seq x y z
N MET A 1 25.50 20.85 15.14
CA MET A 1 24.20 21.49 14.88
C MET A 1 23.92 22.67 15.82
N GLU A 2 24.30 22.61 17.10
CA GLU A 2 24.08 23.74 18.05
C GLU A 2 24.79 25.06 17.66
N LYS A 3 26.00 24.99 17.10
CA LYS A 3 26.74 26.20 16.67
C LYS A 3 26.07 26.97 15.52
N GLN A 4 25.31 26.29 14.65
CA GLN A 4 24.56 26.95 13.57
C GLN A 4 23.29 27.63 14.10
N ALA A 5 22.57 26.99 15.03
CA ALA A 5 21.38 27.57 15.64
C ALA A 5 21.70 28.85 16.44
N ALA A 6 22.82 28.87 17.17
CA ALA A 6 23.27 30.04 17.92
C ALA A 6 23.71 31.20 17.00
N ALA A 7 24.37 30.89 15.88
CA ALA A 7 24.76 31.91 14.89
C ALA A 7 23.53 32.55 14.23
N TYR A 8 22.53 31.74 13.85
CA TYR A 8 21.26 32.22 13.30
C TYR A 8 20.48 33.08 14.30
N HIS A 9 20.51 32.73 15.59
CA HIS A 9 19.82 33.49 16.62
C HIS A 9 20.48 34.87 16.86
N ALA A 10 21.80 34.94 16.81
CA ALA A 10 22.55 36.20 16.93
C ALA A 10 22.28 37.13 15.74
N GLU A 11 22.19 36.57 14.53
CA GLU A 11 21.90 37.29 13.29
C GLU A 11 20.46 37.84 13.27
N LEU A 12 19.49 37.09 13.80
CA LEU A 12 18.09 37.51 13.93
C LEU A 12 17.89 38.61 14.99
N THR A 13 18.67 38.62 16.07
CA THR A 13 18.63 39.70 17.08
C THR A 13 19.32 40.99 16.65
N ALA A 14 20.18 40.94 15.62
CA ALA A 14 20.89 42.10 15.10
C ALA A 14 20.10 42.84 13.99
N LEU A 15 19.09 42.21 13.39
CA LEU A 15 18.22 42.84 12.41
C LEU A 15 17.08 43.62 13.09
N SER A 16 16.83 44.85 12.62
CA SER A 16 15.71 45.65 13.11
C SER A 16 14.37 44.99 12.77
N PRO A 17 13.32 45.17 13.60
CA PRO A 17 12.00 44.59 13.36
C PRO A 17 11.42 44.91 11.98
N GLU A 18 11.73 46.08 11.44
CA GLU A 18 11.29 46.52 10.10
C GLU A 18 11.99 45.76 8.96
N MET A 19 13.25 45.36 9.15
CA MET A 19 13.95 44.52 8.17
C MET A 19 13.48 43.07 8.24
N LEU A 20 13.13 42.57 9.43
CA LEU A 20 12.52 41.24 9.59
C LEU A 20 11.15 41.17 8.91
N GLU A 21 10.29 42.19 9.08
CA GLU A 21 9.00 42.32 8.38
C GLU A 21 9.18 42.35 6.85
N ARG A 22 10.17 43.11 6.34
CA ARG A 22 10.50 43.12 4.90
C ARG A 22 10.96 41.77 4.38
N ILE A 23 11.86 41.10 5.10
CA ILE A 23 12.36 39.77 4.72
C ILE A 23 11.23 38.73 4.77
N TYR A 24 10.36 38.80 5.77
CA TYR A 24 9.17 37.95 5.86
C TYR A 24 8.17 38.23 4.73
N ALA A 25 7.96 39.50 4.36
CA ALA A 25 7.12 39.90 3.24
C ALA A 25 7.70 39.43 1.90
N ASP A 26 9.02 39.53 1.70
CA ASP A 26 9.72 39.06 0.50
C ASP A 26 9.78 37.53 0.42
N LEU A 27 9.88 36.81 1.54
CA LEU A 27 9.74 35.35 1.60
C LEU A 27 8.30 34.90 1.31
N ARG A 28 7.31 35.62 1.85
CA ARG A 28 5.89 35.39 1.59
C ARG A 28 5.56 35.63 0.11
N ASN A 29 6.12 36.68 -0.48
CA ASN A 29 5.93 37.02 -1.89
C ASN A 29 6.76 36.14 -2.85
N SER A 30 7.98 35.72 -2.47
CA SER A 30 8.81 34.77 -3.26
C SER A 30 8.21 33.38 -3.32
N LYS A 31 7.54 32.91 -2.25
CA LYS A 31 6.77 31.65 -2.28
C LYS A 31 5.48 31.73 -3.09
N HIS A 32 5.05 32.93 -3.46
CA HIS A 32 3.93 33.17 -4.37
C HIS A 32 4.34 33.41 -5.82
N GLN A 33 5.62 33.22 -6.18
CA GLN A 33 5.97 33.10 -7.59
C GLN A 33 5.46 31.73 -8.06
N PRO A 34 4.46 31.65 -8.96
CA PRO A 34 3.99 30.38 -9.46
C PRO A 34 5.17 29.76 -10.22
N LEU A 35 5.77 28.72 -9.65
CA LEU A 35 6.63 27.81 -10.37
C LEU A 35 5.77 27.16 -11.46
N GLN A 36 5.71 27.80 -12.62
CA GLN A 36 5.33 27.13 -13.84
C GLN A 36 6.39 26.07 -14.08
N SER A 37 6.06 24.81 -13.80
CA SER A 37 6.87 23.68 -14.24
C SER A 37 5.97 22.46 -14.50
N PRO A 38 6.36 21.64 -15.47
CA PRO A 38 5.44 21.15 -16.48
C PRO A 38 5.09 19.69 -16.24
N SER A 39 3.83 19.42 -15.94
CA SER A 39 3.22 18.11 -16.17
C SER A 39 1.93 18.28 -16.94
N HIS A 40 2.08 18.77 -18.17
CA HIS A 40 1.21 18.35 -19.24
C HIS A 40 1.47 16.86 -19.49
N ARG A 41 0.74 15.97 -18.81
CA ARG A 41 0.33 14.71 -19.43
C ARG A 41 -1.01 14.25 -18.87
N ALA A 42 -2.01 14.51 -19.70
CA ALA A 42 -3.32 13.85 -19.77
C ALA A 42 -4.42 14.30 -18.80
N SER A 43 -4.74 15.60 -18.86
CA SER A 43 -6.15 16.01 -18.80
C SER A 43 -6.92 15.37 -19.96
N ARG A 44 -7.65 14.28 -19.70
CA ARG A 44 -8.85 13.94 -20.48
C ARG A 44 -10.06 13.97 -19.56
N ARG A 45 -10.63 15.18 -19.49
CA ARG A 45 -12.04 15.53 -19.31
C ARG A 45 -12.97 14.33 -19.06
N THR A 46 -13.55 14.28 -17.87
CA THR A 46 -15.02 14.24 -17.80
C THR A 46 -15.48 15.39 -16.92
N LYS A 47 -15.96 16.41 -17.62
CA LYS A 47 -16.55 17.59 -17.05
C LYS A 47 -18.01 17.24 -16.74
N THR A 48 -18.29 16.76 -15.53
CA THR A 48 -19.62 16.81 -14.94
C THR A 48 -19.48 17.40 -13.54
N ARG A 49 -19.50 18.73 -13.47
CA ARG A 49 -19.83 19.45 -12.25
C ARG A 49 -21.31 19.22 -12.00
N SER A 50 -21.66 18.49 -10.95
CA SER A 50 -22.99 18.56 -10.35
C SER A 50 -22.85 18.60 -8.84
N GLY A 51 -23.00 19.80 -8.28
CA GLY A 51 -23.70 20.09 -7.03
C GLY A 51 -23.49 19.20 -5.80
N ASN A 52 -22.26 19.02 -5.34
CA ASN A 52 -21.85 18.96 -3.93
C ASN A 52 -20.36 18.63 -3.94
N ALA A 53 -19.54 19.27 -3.11
CA ALA A 53 -18.13 18.94 -2.95
C ALA A 53 -17.95 17.60 -2.18
N LEU A 54 -18.67 16.57 -2.61
CA LEU A 54 -18.52 15.20 -2.15
C LEU A 54 -17.24 14.66 -2.79
N ALA A 55 -16.40 14.05 -1.96
CA ALA A 55 -15.32 13.17 -2.37
C ALA A 55 -15.64 12.42 -3.68
N ASP A 56 -14.65 12.24 -4.56
CA ASP A 56 -14.78 11.27 -5.66
C ASP A 56 -14.82 9.84 -5.10
N TYR A 57 -15.98 9.42 -4.59
CA TYR A 57 -16.16 8.09 -3.99
C TYR A 57 -15.84 6.97 -4.99
N ALA A 58 -15.99 7.22 -6.29
CA ALA A 58 -15.62 6.26 -7.32
C ALA A 58 -14.10 6.08 -7.41
N PHE A 59 -13.31 7.13 -7.19
CA PHE A 59 -11.86 7.04 -7.02
C PHE A 59 -11.48 6.29 -5.74
N TRP A 60 -12.05 6.66 -4.58
CA TRP A 60 -11.70 6.05 -3.29
C TRP A 60 -12.12 4.60 -3.15
N ALA A 61 -13.22 4.19 -3.80
CA ALA A 61 -13.63 2.80 -3.84
C ALA A 61 -12.64 1.90 -4.62
N LYS A 62 -11.92 2.46 -5.60
CA LYS A 62 -10.89 1.74 -6.37
C LYS A 62 -9.57 1.56 -5.62
N MET A 63 -9.33 2.34 -4.56
CA MET A 63 -8.11 2.25 -3.78
C MET A 63 -8.05 0.93 -3.02
N ALA A 64 -6.95 0.17 -3.18
CA ALA A 64 -6.78 -1.11 -2.48
C ALA A 64 -6.63 -0.93 -0.96
N LEU A 65 -6.03 0.16 -0.53
CA LEU A 65 -5.77 0.49 0.86
C LEU A 65 -6.00 1.98 1.10
N TRP A 66 -6.44 2.32 2.31
CA TRP A 66 -6.54 3.69 2.79
C TRP A 66 -5.53 3.94 3.91
N THR A 67 -5.01 5.16 4.02
CA THR A 67 -4.33 5.58 5.25
C THR A 67 -5.34 5.84 6.37
N VAL A 68 -4.87 5.89 7.61
CA VAL A 68 -5.71 6.23 8.77
C VAL A 68 -6.37 7.59 8.57
N THR A 69 -5.59 8.57 8.11
CA THR A 69 -6.05 9.95 7.87
C THR A 69 -7.14 9.98 6.79
N GLU A 70 -6.96 9.25 5.68
CA GLU A 70 -7.94 9.16 4.60
C GLU A 70 -9.25 8.51 5.07
N ALA A 71 -9.17 7.38 5.77
CA ALA A 71 -10.37 6.67 6.24
C ALA A 71 -11.21 7.53 7.20
N VAL A 72 -10.55 8.27 8.09
CA VAL A 72 -11.20 9.21 9.02
C VAL A 72 -11.80 10.40 8.28
N ALA A 73 -11.07 10.97 7.31
CA ALA A 73 -11.56 12.10 6.50
C ALA A 73 -12.80 11.71 5.67
N LEU A 74 -12.78 10.52 5.06
CA LEU A 74 -13.90 9.96 4.31
C LEU A 74 -15.13 9.73 5.20
N SER A 75 -14.93 9.29 6.45
CA SER A 75 -16.02 9.07 7.41
C SER A 75 -16.70 10.37 7.84
N LEU A 76 -15.91 11.42 8.07
CA LEU A 76 -16.44 12.72 8.50
C LEU A 76 -17.09 13.51 7.37
N GLY A 77 -17.23 12.93 6.18
CA GLY A 77 -17.79 13.59 4.99
C GLY A 77 -17.05 14.89 4.65
N SER A 78 -15.80 15.02 5.11
CA SER A 78 -15.06 16.28 5.02
C SER A 78 -14.78 16.55 3.55
N THR A 79 -15.43 17.59 3.03
CA THR A 79 -15.26 18.21 1.70
C THR A 79 -13.90 18.88 1.56
N VAL A 80 -12.90 18.42 2.32
CA VAL A 80 -11.55 18.92 2.22
C VAL A 80 -11.02 18.34 0.93
N ASP A 81 -11.04 19.18 -0.10
CA ASP A 81 -10.67 18.93 -1.49
C ASP A 81 -9.78 17.69 -1.59
N ILE A 82 -10.41 16.56 -1.89
CA ILE A 82 -9.78 15.27 -1.67
C ILE A 82 -8.68 15.02 -2.73
N ASP A 83 -8.74 15.78 -3.81
CA ASP A 83 -7.68 15.94 -4.79
C ASP A 83 -6.42 16.63 -4.20
N ALA A 84 -6.55 17.30 -3.06
CA ALA A 84 -5.47 17.93 -2.29
C ALA A 84 -4.95 17.06 -1.13
N ILE A 85 -5.37 15.78 -1.01
CA ILE A 85 -4.71 14.77 -0.15
C ILE A 85 -3.36 14.36 -0.79
N SER A 86 -2.51 15.35 -1.03
CA SER A 86 -1.08 15.15 -1.00
C SER A 86 -0.66 15.33 0.46
N PRO A 87 0.19 14.47 1.03
CA PRO A 87 0.68 14.61 2.40
C PRO A 87 1.56 15.87 2.50
N SER A 88 0.92 17.02 2.64
CA SER A 88 1.55 18.29 2.95
C SER A 88 1.45 18.51 4.47
N PRO A 89 2.54 18.91 5.15
CA PRO A 89 2.52 19.23 6.58
C PRO A 89 1.44 20.26 6.98
N PHE A 90 1.07 21.15 6.04
CA PHE A 90 0.02 22.15 6.25
C PHE A 90 -1.39 21.55 6.30
N PHE A 91 -1.61 20.40 5.65
CA PHE A 91 -2.89 19.73 5.57
C PHE A 91 -3.25 18.98 6.85
N GLU A 92 -2.27 18.26 7.42
CA GLU A 92 -2.47 17.56 8.68
C GLU A 92 -2.78 18.54 9.83
N ALA A 93 -2.15 19.72 9.84
CA ALA A 93 -2.44 20.76 10.83
C ALA A 93 -3.90 21.25 10.76
N ALA A 94 -4.46 21.39 9.55
CA ALA A 94 -5.86 21.78 9.35
C ALA A 94 -6.82 20.69 9.84
N LEU A 95 -6.56 19.41 9.56
CA LEU A 95 -7.39 18.30 10.03
C LEU A 95 -7.32 18.10 11.55
N LEU A 96 -6.14 18.28 12.15
CA LEU A 96 -5.94 18.17 13.60
C LEU A 96 -6.64 19.28 14.39
N SER A 97 -7.08 20.36 13.73
CA SER A 97 -7.91 21.39 14.36
C SER A 97 -9.34 20.93 14.64
N SER A 98 -9.81 19.87 13.96
CA SER A 98 -11.13 19.29 14.18
C SER A 98 -11.10 18.28 15.33
N VAL A 99 -11.81 18.59 16.42
CA VAL A 99 -11.96 17.67 17.56
C VAL A 99 -12.60 16.35 17.14
N ALA A 100 -13.54 16.37 16.19
CA ALA A 100 -14.17 15.16 15.65
C ALA A 100 -13.16 14.29 14.90
N PHE A 101 -12.27 14.90 14.10
CA PHE A 101 -11.19 14.21 13.40
C PHE A 101 -10.21 13.56 14.37
N VAL A 102 -9.73 14.31 15.36
CA VAL A 102 -8.78 13.80 16.36
C VAL A 102 -9.37 12.62 17.14
N ARG A 103 -10.62 12.72 17.58
CA ARG A 103 -11.31 11.66 18.33
C ARG A 103 -11.52 10.41 17.49
N LEU A 104 -11.98 10.55 16.24
CA LEU A 104 -12.20 9.41 15.37
C LEU A 104 -10.86 8.75 14.96
N LYS A 105 -9.82 9.55 14.71
CA LYS A 105 -8.47 9.05 14.43
C LYS A 105 -7.92 8.22 15.60
N GLU A 106 -8.12 8.66 16.83
CA GLU A 106 -7.72 7.91 18.03
C GLU A 106 -8.48 6.57 18.14
N LEU A 107 -9.79 6.57 17.92
CA LEU A 107 -10.59 5.33 17.93
C LEU A 107 -10.12 4.33 16.87
N VAL A 108 -9.89 4.79 15.64
CA VAL A 108 -9.37 3.96 14.55
C VAL A 108 -7.99 3.41 14.88
N THR A 109 -7.11 4.24 15.46
CA THR A 109 -5.76 3.83 15.85
C THR A 109 -5.81 2.74 16.91
N ARG A 110 -6.70 2.84 17.90
CA ARG A 110 -6.89 1.78 18.91
C ARG A 110 -7.50 0.52 18.32
N ALA A 111 -8.49 0.64 17.44
CA ALA A 111 -9.11 -0.51 16.77
C ALA A 111 -8.11 -1.29 15.88
N ILE A 112 -7.13 -0.59 15.32
CA ILE A 112 -5.98 -1.19 14.64
C ILE A 112 -5.09 -1.94 15.63
N GLN A 113 -4.75 -1.34 16.77
CA GLN A 113 -3.90 -1.97 17.80
C GLN A 113 -4.51 -3.25 18.35
N THR A 114 -5.84 -3.30 18.49
CA THR A 114 -6.57 -4.49 18.95
C THR A 114 -6.83 -5.51 17.85
N GLY A 115 -6.43 -5.23 16.60
CA GLY A 115 -6.59 -6.14 15.46
C GLY A 115 -8.02 -6.25 14.93
N VAL A 116 -8.93 -5.37 15.34
CA VAL A 116 -10.33 -5.37 14.86
C VAL A 116 -10.40 -4.84 13.42
N ILE A 117 -9.53 -3.88 13.09
CA ILE A 117 -9.35 -3.38 11.73
C ILE A 117 -8.13 -4.05 11.10
N ALA A 118 -8.33 -4.77 10.01
CA ALA A 118 -7.28 -5.43 9.26
C ALA A 118 -6.38 -4.41 8.53
N ARG A 119 -5.07 -4.68 8.54
CA ARG A 119 -4.05 -3.86 7.88
C ARG A 119 -3.19 -4.68 6.94
N ALA A 120 -2.75 -4.00 5.87
CA ALA A 120 -1.67 -4.45 5.00
C ALA A 120 -0.55 -3.41 5.04
N GLY A 121 0.49 -3.69 5.82
CA GLY A 121 1.58 -2.75 6.06
C GLY A 121 1.08 -1.45 6.71
N LYS A 122 1.35 -0.31 6.07
CA LYS A 122 0.91 1.01 6.57
C LYS A 122 -0.58 1.32 6.28
N GLY A 123 -1.22 0.59 5.38
CA GLY A 123 -2.60 0.83 4.95
C GLY A 123 -3.65 0.01 5.70
N ILE A 124 -4.88 0.51 5.69
CA ILE A 124 -6.10 -0.10 6.19
C ILE A 124 -6.87 -0.69 5.01
N VAL A 125 -7.43 -1.89 5.20
CA VAL A 125 -8.33 -2.50 4.21
C VAL A 125 -9.70 -1.81 4.29
N PRO A 126 -10.19 -1.20 3.18
CA PRO A 126 -11.46 -0.46 3.17
C PRO A 126 -12.66 -1.24 3.71
N GLU A 127 -12.79 -2.52 3.34
CA GLU A 127 -13.89 -3.37 3.79
C GLU A 127 -13.90 -3.58 5.30
N SER A 128 -12.72 -3.83 5.88
CA SER A 128 -12.57 -4.03 7.32
C SER A 128 -12.87 -2.74 8.08
N TYR A 129 -12.45 -1.60 7.53
CA TYR A 129 -12.79 -0.29 8.09
C TYR A 129 -14.29 -0.02 8.08
N ILE A 130 -14.98 -0.26 6.96
CA ILE A 130 -16.42 -0.04 6.82
C ILE A 130 -17.20 -0.96 7.78
N ALA A 131 -16.80 -2.22 7.91
CA ALA A 131 -17.41 -3.15 8.85
C ALA A 131 -17.25 -2.67 10.30
N TRP A 132 -16.06 -2.19 10.66
CA TRP A 132 -15.79 -1.61 11.97
C TRP A 132 -16.62 -0.34 12.21
N ALA A 133 -16.68 0.57 11.23
CA ALA A 133 -17.44 1.82 11.34
C ALA A 133 -18.92 1.55 11.60
N ARG A 134 -19.51 0.58 10.88
CA ARG A 134 -20.90 0.14 11.09
C ARG A 134 -21.13 -0.46 12.47
N SER A 135 -20.22 -1.30 12.97
CA SER A 135 -20.38 -1.92 14.29
C SER A 135 -20.21 -0.94 15.46
N HIS A 136 -19.52 0.18 15.23
CA HIS A 136 -19.27 1.21 16.23
C HIS A 136 -20.14 2.47 16.04
N ALA A 137 -21.17 2.40 15.19
CA ALA A 137 -22.07 3.51 14.87
C ALA A 137 -21.33 4.80 14.45
N VAL A 138 -20.21 4.64 13.73
CA VAL A 138 -19.51 5.75 13.10
C VAL A 138 -20.23 6.07 11.80
N ASP A 139 -20.68 7.32 11.66
CA ASP A 139 -21.29 7.80 10.42
C ASP A 139 -20.31 7.61 9.25
N PHE A 140 -20.80 6.97 8.20
CA PHE A 140 -20.00 6.67 7.02
C PHE A 140 -20.85 6.82 5.76
N PRO A 141 -20.33 7.45 4.68
CA PRO A 141 -21.08 7.62 3.44
C PRO A 141 -21.54 6.29 2.86
N ALA A 142 -22.86 6.08 2.82
CA ALA A 142 -23.47 4.83 2.34
C ALA A 142 -23.11 4.53 0.87
N GLU A 143 -22.97 5.58 0.05
CA GLU A 143 -22.57 5.48 -1.35
C GLU A 143 -21.17 4.86 -1.49
N LEU A 144 -20.17 5.39 -0.78
CA LEU A 144 -18.82 4.83 -0.77
C LEU A 144 -18.80 3.40 -0.25
N ALA A 145 -19.57 3.12 0.81
CA ALA A 145 -19.66 1.78 1.39
C ALA A 145 -20.16 0.75 0.37
N ASN A 146 -21.17 1.13 -0.43
CA ASN A 146 -21.73 0.28 -1.47
C ASN A 146 -20.76 0.06 -2.63
N LEU A 147 -20.05 1.12 -3.06
CA LEU A 147 -19.04 1.02 -4.12
C LEU A 147 -17.87 0.09 -3.73
N VAL A 148 -17.38 0.21 -2.50
CA VAL A 148 -16.34 -0.70 -1.98
C VAL A 148 -16.85 -2.14 -1.91
N HIS A 149 -18.09 -2.34 -1.44
CA HIS A 149 -18.69 -3.67 -1.36
C HIS A 149 -18.87 -4.33 -2.74
N GLN A 150 -19.32 -3.58 -3.75
CA GLN A 150 -19.48 -4.07 -5.12
C GLN A 150 -18.14 -4.47 -5.74
N ARG A 151 -17.07 -3.70 -5.48
CA ARG A 151 -15.72 -4.08 -5.88
C ARG A 151 -15.28 -5.36 -5.20
N GLY A 152 -15.44 -5.46 -3.88
CA GLY A 152 -15.09 -6.64 -3.10
C GLY A 152 -15.81 -7.91 -3.55
N ALA A 153 -17.08 -7.80 -3.94
CA ALA A 153 -17.81 -8.90 -4.56
C ALA A 153 -17.20 -9.28 -5.91
N GLY A 154 -16.93 -8.31 -6.79
CA GLY A 154 -16.32 -8.58 -8.10
C GLY A 154 -14.89 -9.13 -8.04
N GLU A 155 -14.06 -8.70 -7.09
CA GLU A 155 -12.71 -9.26 -6.86
C GLU A 155 -12.78 -10.66 -6.26
N ARG A 156 -13.68 -10.92 -5.31
CA ARG A 156 -13.92 -12.28 -4.79
C ARG A 156 -14.42 -13.22 -5.87
N ASP A 157 -15.34 -12.77 -6.72
CA ASP A 157 -15.83 -13.56 -7.85
C ASP A 157 -14.74 -13.80 -8.89
N ARG A 158 -13.84 -12.84 -9.14
CA ARG A 158 -12.66 -13.02 -10.01
C ARG A 158 -11.65 -13.99 -9.43
N MET A 159 -11.33 -13.89 -8.14
CA MET A 159 -10.44 -14.83 -7.45
C MET A 159 -11.05 -16.23 -7.35
N ALA A 160 -12.38 -16.34 -7.21
CA ALA A 160 -13.10 -17.61 -7.28
C ALA A 160 -13.15 -18.15 -8.73
N ALA A 161 -13.13 -17.26 -9.73
CA ALA A 161 -13.08 -17.63 -11.15
C ALA A 161 -11.65 -17.97 -11.64
N GLU A 162 -10.60 -17.55 -10.94
CA GLU A 162 -9.26 -18.13 -11.09
C GLU A 162 -9.33 -19.58 -10.65
N LYS A 163 -9.46 -20.49 -11.63
CA LYS A 163 -9.51 -21.93 -11.36
C LYS A 163 -8.28 -22.31 -10.54
N PRO A 164 -8.44 -22.93 -9.36
CA PRO A 164 -7.30 -23.45 -8.63
C PRO A 164 -6.52 -24.39 -9.56
N ILE A 165 -5.19 -24.31 -9.56
CA ILE A 165 -4.33 -25.21 -10.34
C ILE A 165 -4.85 -26.62 -10.13
N VAL A 166 -5.33 -27.22 -11.21
CA VAL A 166 -5.90 -28.55 -11.14
C VAL A 166 -4.79 -29.47 -10.65
N PRO A 167 -5.02 -30.38 -9.68
CA PRO A 167 -3.97 -31.24 -9.14
C PRO A 167 -3.12 -31.92 -10.23
N ARG A 168 -3.74 -32.26 -11.36
CA ARG A 168 -3.10 -32.82 -12.55
C ARG A 168 -2.07 -31.90 -13.21
N GLU A 169 -2.33 -30.59 -13.29
CA GLU A 169 -1.38 -29.62 -13.85
C GLU A 169 -0.18 -29.45 -12.93
N ARG A 170 -0.41 -29.35 -11.61
CA ARG A 170 0.65 -29.33 -10.61
C ARG A 170 1.55 -30.55 -10.71
N ASP A 171 0.97 -31.74 -10.80
CA ASP A 171 1.73 -32.98 -10.91
C ASP A 171 2.53 -33.04 -12.22
N THR A 172 1.97 -32.49 -13.32
CA THR A 172 2.68 -32.38 -14.60
C THR A 172 3.91 -31.47 -14.48
N PHE A 173 3.78 -30.32 -13.82
CA PHE A 173 4.91 -29.44 -13.55
C PHE A 173 5.95 -30.08 -12.64
N LEU A 174 5.52 -30.79 -11.58
CA LEU A 174 6.43 -31.49 -10.68
C LEU A 174 7.21 -32.58 -11.41
N LYS A 175 6.57 -33.35 -12.29
CA LYS A 175 7.27 -34.36 -13.12
C LYS A 175 8.29 -33.72 -14.07
N LEU A 176 7.95 -32.58 -14.67
CA LEU A 176 8.86 -31.83 -15.55
C LEU A 176 10.09 -31.33 -14.77
N ILE A 177 9.87 -30.74 -13.59
CA ILE A 177 10.95 -30.29 -12.70
C ILE A 177 11.81 -31.48 -12.24
N GLY A 178 11.19 -32.59 -11.83
CA GLY A 178 11.89 -33.81 -11.42
C GLY A 178 12.79 -34.37 -12.53
N GLY A 179 12.27 -34.44 -13.76
CA GLY A 179 13.04 -34.87 -14.93
C GLY A 179 14.21 -33.93 -15.26
N MET A 180 14.00 -32.61 -15.21
CA MET A 180 15.07 -31.64 -15.42
C MET A 180 16.14 -31.69 -14.33
N ALA A 181 15.75 -31.89 -13.08
CA ALA A 181 16.70 -32.02 -11.97
C ALA A 181 17.52 -33.32 -12.09
N ALA A 182 16.87 -34.45 -12.39
CA ALA A 182 17.57 -35.73 -12.56
C ALA A 182 18.49 -35.73 -13.79
N GLY A 183 17.99 -35.27 -14.94
CA GLY A 183 18.73 -35.30 -16.20
C GLY A 183 19.75 -34.16 -16.37
N GLY A 184 19.40 -32.95 -15.92
CA GLY A 184 20.24 -31.76 -16.09
C GLY A 184 21.25 -31.56 -14.96
N TYR A 185 20.86 -31.85 -13.73
CA TYR A 185 21.69 -31.66 -12.54
C TYR A 185 22.19 -32.97 -11.93
N GLY A 186 21.78 -34.14 -12.43
CA GLY A 186 22.16 -35.42 -11.82
C GLY A 186 21.55 -35.62 -10.42
N TYR A 187 20.38 -35.02 -10.15
CA TYR A 187 19.71 -35.19 -8.86
C TYR A 187 19.28 -36.64 -8.63
N ASP A 188 19.86 -37.27 -7.61
CA ASP A 188 19.44 -38.59 -7.11
C ASP A 188 18.68 -38.45 -5.77
N PRO A 189 17.38 -38.83 -5.71
CA PRO A 189 16.60 -38.77 -4.49
C PRO A 189 17.01 -39.80 -3.42
N GLN A 190 17.74 -40.87 -3.79
CA GLN A 190 18.21 -41.90 -2.86
C GLN A 190 19.58 -41.57 -2.25
N ALA A 191 20.28 -40.57 -2.79
CA ALA A 191 21.57 -40.15 -2.26
C ALA A 191 21.42 -39.58 -0.84
N SER A 192 22.18 -40.13 0.11
CA SER A 192 22.16 -39.69 1.52
C SER A 192 22.61 -38.24 1.72
N ARG A 193 23.41 -37.72 0.79
CA ARG A 193 23.84 -36.31 0.71
C ARG A 193 23.90 -35.91 -0.75
N SER A 194 23.17 -34.85 -1.12
CA SER A 194 23.17 -34.31 -2.47
C SER A 194 23.58 -32.83 -2.43
N SER A 195 24.68 -32.48 -3.09
CA SER A 195 25.10 -31.09 -3.30
C SER A 195 24.16 -30.35 -4.27
N ILE A 196 23.42 -31.11 -5.09
CA ILE A 196 22.57 -30.60 -6.17
C ILE A 196 21.50 -29.61 -5.68
N VAL A 197 20.95 -29.82 -4.49
CA VAL A 197 19.98 -28.88 -3.90
C VAL A 197 20.59 -27.48 -3.74
N LYS A 198 21.87 -27.42 -3.34
CA LYS A 198 22.61 -26.17 -3.19
C LYS A 198 22.98 -25.58 -4.55
N GLU A 199 23.38 -26.40 -5.51
CA GLU A 199 23.71 -25.94 -6.86
C GLU A 199 22.49 -25.30 -7.55
N ILE A 200 21.31 -25.94 -7.46
CA ILE A 200 20.04 -25.40 -7.96
C ILE A 200 19.69 -24.09 -7.25
N HIS A 201 19.86 -24.03 -5.93
CA HIS A 201 19.66 -22.80 -5.16
C HIS A 201 20.53 -21.65 -5.68
N ASP A 202 21.83 -21.91 -5.86
CA ASP A 202 22.79 -20.89 -6.27
C ASP A 202 22.55 -20.44 -7.73
N ASP A 203 22.09 -21.34 -8.59
CA ASP A 203 21.64 -21.02 -9.96
C ASP A 203 20.40 -20.11 -9.96
N LEU A 204 19.39 -20.45 -9.16
CA LEU A 204 18.16 -19.66 -9.04
C LEU A 204 18.46 -18.27 -8.47
N ALA A 205 19.33 -18.18 -7.46
CA ALA A 205 19.76 -16.92 -6.89
C ALA A 205 20.49 -16.04 -7.92
N ARG A 206 21.30 -16.62 -8.81
CA ARG A 206 21.93 -15.90 -9.93
C ARG A 206 20.93 -15.31 -10.91
N GLN A 207 19.74 -15.89 -11.03
CA GLN A 207 18.63 -15.39 -11.84
C GLN A 207 17.69 -14.43 -11.06
N GLY A 208 18.04 -14.06 -9.84
CA GLY A 208 17.22 -13.20 -8.98
C GLY A 208 16.02 -13.90 -8.34
N ILE A 209 15.97 -15.23 -8.39
CA ILE A 209 14.92 -16.04 -7.78
C ILE A 209 15.41 -16.51 -6.40
N ALA A 210 14.93 -15.87 -5.34
CA ALA A 210 15.24 -16.26 -3.98
C ALA A 210 14.30 -17.39 -3.52
N LEU A 211 14.85 -18.60 -3.33
CA LEU A 211 14.13 -19.75 -2.76
C LEU A 211 14.99 -20.38 -1.67
N ASP A 212 14.36 -20.84 -0.60
CA ASP A 212 15.06 -21.50 0.49
C ASP A 212 15.45 -22.96 0.14
N LEU A 213 16.57 -23.43 0.69
CA LEU A 213 17.11 -24.78 0.44
C LEU A 213 16.13 -25.89 0.85
N ASP A 214 15.36 -25.71 1.93
CA ASP A 214 14.38 -26.69 2.36
C ASP A 214 13.18 -26.70 1.42
N THR A 215 12.80 -25.55 0.87
CA THR A 215 11.75 -25.46 -0.14
C THR A 215 12.13 -26.25 -1.38
N ILE A 216 13.36 -26.06 -1.89
CA ILE A 216 13.86 -26.79 -3.07
C ILE A 216 13.91 -28.29 -2.78
N ARG A 217 14.46 -28.69 -1.63
CA ARG A 217 14.55 -30.11 -1.23
C ARG A 217 13.17 -30.76 -1.16
N ASN A 218 12.19 -30.09 -0.57
CA ASN A 218 10.83 -30.61 -0.45
C ASN A 218 10.17 -30.78 -1.82
N LYS A 219 10.34 -29.81 -2.74
CA LYS A 219 9.76 -29.90 -4.08
C LYS A 219 10.42 -30.96 -4.94
N LEU A 220 11.73 -31.14 -4.84
CA LEU A 220 12.44 -32.21 -5.55
C LEU A 220 12.05 -33.61 -5.04
N LYS A 221 11.86 -33.78 -3.72
CA LYS A 221 11.34 -35.03 -3.15
C LYS A 221 9.90 -35.32 -3.58
N GLU A 222 9.08 -34.28 -3.67
CA GLU A 222 7.71 -34.42 -4.14
C GLU A 222 7.68 -34.82 -5.63
N ALA A 223 8.50 -34.16 -6.44
CA ALA A 223 8.67 -34.48 -7.85
C ALA A 223 9.19 -35.91 -8.07
N SER A 224 10.18 -36.35 -7.29
CA SER A 224 10.79 -37.68 -7.44
C SER A 224 9.82 -38.82 -7.16
N ARG A 225 8.91 -38.65 -6.20
CA ARG A 225 7.83 -39.62 -5.94
C ARG A 225 6.93 -39.79 -7.16
N LEU A 226 6.58 -38.69 -7.82
CA LEU A 226 5.70 -38.72 -8.99
C LEU A 226 6.36 -39.26 -10.26
N THR A 227 7.68 -39.15 -10.38
CA THR A 227 8.44 -39.70 -11.51
C THR A 227 8.85 -41.16 -11.31
N ALA A 228 9.01 -41.61 -10.06
CA ALA A 228 9.31 -43.00 -9.73
C ALA A 228 8.18 -43.97 -10.12
N ASP A 229 6.93 -43.49 -10.14
CA ASP A 229 5.77 -44.27 -10.62
C ASP A 229 5.68 -44.36 -12.15
N ALA A 230 6.56 -43.66 -12.89
CA ALA A 230 6.51 -43.53 -14.36
C ALA A 230 7.73 -44.12 -15.09
N LEU A 231 8.71 -44.66 -14.36
CA LEU A 231 9.91 -45.35 -14.85
C LEU A 231 9.85 -46.83 -14.45
#